data_AF-A0A2M7EVT2-F1
#
_entry.id   AF-A0A2M7EVT2-F1
#
_cell.length_a   1.000
_cell.length_b   1.000
_cell.length_c   1.000
_cell.angle_alpha   90.00
_cell.angle_beta   90.00
_cell.angle_gamma   90.00
#
_symmetry.space_group_name_H-M   'P 1'
#
loop_
_entity.id
_entity.type
_entity.pdbx_description
1 polymer ?
#
loop_
_entity_poly.entity_id
_entity_poly.type
_entity_poly.pdbx_seq_one_letter_code
_entity_poly.pdbx_strand_id
1 'polypeptide(L)'
;MIRILLPVLLLILGIAGGVGAGLMQRPEAETQIKEPSDGAAEADLTAGQHSVSHDSHATAEAPEYVKFNNQFVVPVVTRDLISAMIVLSLSVEIVPGTSQTIYDREPKLRDAFLQVLFDHANMGGFEGAFTNAGNMDVLRKSLTDVARRVVGDMALSVLITDIARQDV
;
A
#
# COMPACT_ATOMS: atom_id res chain seq x y z
N MET A 1 30.82 -41.10 14.63
CA MET A 1 29.50 -41.09 13.94
C MET A 1 28.41 -40.28 14.68
N ILE A 2 28.60 -39.86 15.94
CA ILE A 2 27.63 -39.03 16.71
C ILE A 2 27.40 -37.60 16.15
N ARG A 3 28.36 -37.03 15.40
CA ARG A 3 28.29 -35.64 14.87
C ARG A 3 27.20 -35.40 13.82
N ILE A 4 26.68 -36.45 13.19
CA ILE A 4 25.62 -36.35 12.15
C ILE A 4 24.25 -36.82 12.71
N LEU A 5 24.24 -37.66 13.74
CA LEU A 5 23.02 -38.14 14.38
C LEU A 5 22.24 -37.02 15.08
N LEU A 6 22.94 -36.13 15.80
CA LEU A 6 22.31 -35.02 16.52
C LEU A 6 21.60 -34.00 15.58
N PRO A 7 22.22 -33.52 14.49
CA PRO A 7 21.53 -32.59 13.58
C PRO A 7 20.37 -33.25 12.82
N VAL A 8 20.47 -34.52 12.44
CA VAL A 8 19.37 -35.23 11.77
C VAL A 8 18.18 -35.46 12.71
N LEU A 9 18.45 -35.78 13.97
CA LEU A 9 17.39 -35.95 14.97
C LEU A 9 16.68 -34.62 15.26
N LEU A 10 17.41 -33.51 15.38
CA LEU A 10 16.82 -32.17 15.53
C LEU A 10 16.00 -31.74 14.30
N LEU A 11 16.45 -32.08 13.09
CA LEU A 11 15.71 -31.82 11.86
C LEU A 11 14.35 -32.53 11.86
N ILE A 12 14.33 -33.83 12.22
CA ILE A 12 13.11 -34.63 12.26
C ILE A 12 12.17 -34.11 13.36
N LEU A 13 12.70 -33.81 14.55
CA LEU A 13 11.91 -33.29 15.66
C LEU A 13 11.31 -31.90 15.35
N GLY A 14 12.07 -31.04 14.67
CA GLY A 14 11.63 -29.71 14.25
C GLY A 14 10.50 -29.78 13.22
N ILE A 15 10.61 -30.66 12.22
CA ILE A 15 9.57 -30.86 11.21
C ILE A 15 8.31 -31.45 11.85
N ALA A 16 8.46 -32.48 12.70
CA ALA A 16 7.34 -33.10 13.39
C ALA A 16 6.62 -32.11 14.34
N GLY A 17 7.37 -31.29 15.07
CA GLY A 17 6.82 -30.26 15.95
C GLY A 17 6.09 -29.15 15.18
N GLY A 18 6.67 -28.68 14.08
CA GLY A 18 6.08 -27.62 13.25
C GLY A 18 4.76 -28.02 12.59
N VAL A 19 4.70 -29.24 12.00
CA VAL A 19 3.48 -29.74 11.35
C VAL A 19 2.40 -30.05 12.38
N GLY A 20 2.76 -30.64 13.53
CA GLY A 20 1.81 -30.95 14.61
C GLY A 20 1.13 -29.69 15.18
N ALA A 21 1.91 -28.63 15.45
CA ALA A 21 1.36 -27.37 15.96
C ALA A 21 0.46 -26.68 14.92
N GLY A 22 0.82 -26.71 13.64
CA GLY A 22 0.03 -26.10 12.57
C GLY A 22 -1.33 -26.76 12.36
N LEU A 23 -1.45 -28.08 12.57
CA LEU A 23 -2.73 -28.79 12.49
C LEU A 23 -3.61 -28.55 13.73
N MET A 24 -3.01 -28.38 14.91
CA MET A 24 -3.74 -28.12 16.14
C MET A 24 -4.26 -26.68 16.24
N GLN A 25 -3.60 -25.73 15.58
CA GLN A 25 -4.01 -24.32 15.59
C GLN A 25 -4.97 -23.93 14.45
N ARG A 26 -5.52 -24.90 13.69
CA ARG A 26 -6.53 -24.60 12.67
C ARG A 26 -7.82 -24.12 13.36
N PRO A 27 -8.23 -22.86 13.17
CA PRO A 27 -9.51 -22.39 13.68
C PRO A 27 -10.64 -23.14 12.98
N GLU A 28 -11.62 -23.62 13.74
CA GLU A 28 -12.83 -24.21 13.18
C GLU A 28 -13.54 -23.16 12.32
N ALA A 29 -13.75 -23.48 11.04
CA ALA A 29 -14.59 -22.67 10.17
C ALA A 29 -16.02 -22.72 10.73
N GLU A 30 -16.52 -21.59 11.21
CA GLU A 30 -17.92 -21.44 11.62
C GLU A 30 -18.80 -21.81 10.43
N THR A 31 -19.41 -22.99 10.56
CA THR A 31 -20.44 -23.48 9.67
C THR A 31 -21.68 -22.65 9.97
N GLN A 32 -22.04 -21.70 9.11
CA GLN A 32 -23.32 -21.00 9.20
C GLN A 32 -24.44 -22.03 9.04
N ILE A 33 -25.10 -22.29 10.17
CA ILE A 33 -26.24 -23.21 10.29
C ILE A 33 -27.42 -22.59 9.54
N LYS A 34 -27.88 -23.30 8.50
CA LYS A 34 -29.26 -23.19 8.01
C LYS A 34 -30.18 -23.82 9.05
N GLU A 35 -31.08 -23.03 9.63
CA GLU A 35 -32.33 -23.57 10.20
C GLU A 35 -33.53 -23.11 9.36
N PRO A 36 -34.47 -24.02 9.02
CA PRO A 36 -35.75 -23.68 8.44
C PRO A 36 -36.78 -23.44 9.55
N SER A 37 -37.64 -22.44 9.39
CA SER A 37 -38.89 -22.38 10.13
C SER A 37 -40.00 -21.85 9.22
N ASP A 38 -40.89 -22.77 8.86
CA ASP A 38 -42.21 -22.48 8.29
C ASP A 38 -43.08 -21.78 9.34
N GLY A 39 -43.77 -20.71 8.92
CA GLY A 39 -44.76 -19.99 9.73
C GLY A 39 -45.50 -18.96 8.90
N ALA A 40 -46.69 -19.34 8.44
CA ALA A 40 -47.52 -18.70 7.43
C ALA A 40 -48.09 -17.30 7.73
N ALA A 41 -48.42 -16.61 6.62
CA ALA A 41 -49.69 -15.92 6.33
C ALA A 41 -49.64 -14.39 6.05
N GLU A 42 -49.60 -14.10 4.74
CA GLU A 42 -50.54 -13.28 3.94
C GLU A 42 -50.56 -11.73 3.92
N ALA A 43 -50.85 -11.27 2.69
CA ALA A 43 -51.30 -9.95 2.20
C ALA A 43 -50.18 -8.91 1.94
N ASP A 44 -50.06 -8.21 0.80
CA ASP A 44 -50.94 -7.98 -0.35
C ASP A 44 -50.12 -7.26 -1.46
N LEU A 45 -50.39 -7.61 -2.72
CA LEU A 45 -50.28 -6.85 -3.99
C LEU A 45 -49.12 -5.84 -4.23
N THR A 46 -48.33 -6.07 -5.28
CA THR A 46 -48.51 -5.40 -6.60
C THR A 46 -47.47 -5.86 -7.62
N ALA A 47 -47.94 -6.09 -8.85
CA ALA A 47 -47.15 -6.48 -10.00
C ALA A 47 -46.33 -5.31 -10.57
N GLY A 48 -45.09 -5.58 -10.99
CA GLY A 48 -44.21 -4.59 -11.62
C GLY A 48 -42.99 -5.21 -12.30
N GLN A 49 -43.26 -5.98 -13.35
CA GLN A 49 -42.45 -6.21 -14.55
C GLN A 49 -40.95 -5.80 -14.55
N HIS A 50 -40.09 -6.82 -14.63
CA HIS A 50 -38.91 -6.91 -15.50
C HIS A 50 -38.09 -5.63 -15.77
N SER A 51 -37.01 -5.46 -15.03
CA SER A 51 -35.74 -5.02 -15.62
C SER A 51 -34.64 -5.83 -14.99
N VAL A 52 -34.02 -6.68 -15.80
CA VAL A 52 -32.78 -7.38 -15.47
C VAL A 52 -31.70 -6.29 -15.40
N SER A 53 -31.56 -5.64 -14.25
CA SER A 53 -30.34 -4.90 -13.97
C SER A 53 -29.26 -5.95 -13.85
N HIS A 54 -28.39 -5.95 -14.87
CA HIS A 54 -27.15 -6.68 -14.87
C HIS A 54 -26.35 -6.13 -13.68
N ASP A 55 -26.48 -6.77 -12.53
CA ASP A 55 -25.51 -6.63 -11.43
C ASP A 55 -24.21 -7.22 -11.95
N SER A 56 -23.52 -6.42 -12.75
CA SER A 56 -22.09 -6.52 -12.90
C SER A 56 -21.54 -6.20 -11.52
N HIS A 57 -21.48 -7.22 -10.67
CA HIS A 57 -20.43 -7.35 -9.69
C HIS A 57 -19.12 -7.36 -10.48
N ALA A 58 -18.71 -6.17 -10.93
CA ALA A 58 -17.32 -5.89 -11.23
C ALA A 58 -16.63 -6.06 -9.90
N THR A 59 -16.04 -7.23 -9.70
CA THR A 59 -15.05 -7.44 -8.64
C THR A 59 -14.07 -6.30 -8.78
N ALA A 60 -14.12 -5.33 -7.87
CA ALA A 60 -13.20 -4.22 -7.88
C ALA A 60 -11.80 -4.83 -7.71
N GLU A 61 -11.05 -4.87 -8.81
CA GLU A 61 -9.70 -5.40 -8.81
C GLU A 61 -8.86 -4.56 -7.84
N ALA A 62 -8.05 -5.23 -7.02
CA ALA A 62 -7.23 -4.57 -6.01
C ALA A 62 -6.20 -3.64 -6.67
N PRO A 63 -5.93 -2.45 -6.09
CA PRO A 63 -4.99 -1.50 -6.69
C PRO A 63 -3.59 -2.10 -6.85
N GLU A 64 -2.89 -1.65 -7.88
CA GLU A 64 -1.50 -2.01 -8.14
C GLU A 64 -0.56 -0.98 -7.51
N TYR A 65 0.66 -1.41 -7.18
CA TYR A 65 1.67 -0.54 -6.57
C TYR A 65 2.95 -0.58 -7.39
N VAL A 66 3.35 0.58 -7.93
CA VAL A 66 4.58 0.72 -8.69
C VAL A 66 5.60 1.45 -7.83
N LYS A 67 6.62 0.72 -7.38
CA LYS A 67 7.76 1.28 -6.65
C LYS A 67 8.73 1.95 -7.63
N PHE A 68 9.20 3.14 -7.27
CA PHE A 68 10.29 3.77 -8.03
C PHE A 68 11.62 3.07 -7.74
N ASN A 69 12.41 2.84 -8.79
CA ASN A 69 13.66 2.08 -8.68
C ASN A 69 14.72 2.81 -7.85
N ASN A 70 14.78 4.14 -7.96
CA ASN A 70 15.78 4.97 -7.30
C ASN A 70 15.15 5.82 -6.20
N GLN A 71 15.91 6.01 -5.12
CA GLN A 71 15.53 6.92 -4.04
C GLN A 71 15.52 8.39 -4.52
N PHE A 72 14.81 9.22 -3.78
CA PHE A 72 14.77 10.67 -3.95
C PHE A 72 15.66 11.29 -2.88
N VAL A 73 16.57 12.17 -3.29
CA VAL A 73 17.55 12.79 -2.39
C VAL A 73 17.39 14.30 -2.47
N VAL A 74 17.15 14.93 -1.32
CA VAL A 74 16.75 16.34 -1.24
C VAL A 74 17.55 17.00 -0.10
N PRO A 75 18.34 18.05 -0.37
CA PRO A 75 19.03 18.79 0.67
C PRO A 75 18.06 19.74 1.38
N VAL A 76 18.22 19.88 2.68
CA VAL A 76 17.62 20.96 3.48
C VAL A 76 18.68 22.03 3.66
N VAL A 77 18.38 23.25 3.22
CA VAL A 77 19.32 24.38 3.26
C VAL A 77 18.88 25.38 4.32
N THR A 78 19.78 25.69 5.24
CA THR A 78 19.58 26.71 6.27
C THR A 78 20.75 27.70 6.21
N ARG A 79 20.45 29.01 6.05
CA ARG A 79 21.47 30.08 5.94
C ARG A 79 22.53 29.78 4.86
N ASP A 80 22.08 29.40 3.66
CA ASP A 80 22.92 29.07 2.50
C ASP A 80 23.86 27.86 2.67
N LEU A 81 23.68 27.08 3.74
CA LEU A 81 24.43 25.87 4.01
C LEU A 81 23.49 24.66 4.06
N ILE A 82 23.97 23.51 3.59
CA ILE A 82 23.23 22.24 3.72
C ILE A 82 23.28 21.83 5.18
N SER A 83 22.12 21.82 5.84
CA SER A 83 21.99 21.42 7.25
C SER A 83 21.61 19.94 7.38
N ALA A 84 20.93 19.38 6.39
CA ALA A 84 20.55 17.97 6.37
C ALA A 84 20.33 17.46 4.94
N MET A 85 20.36 16.14 4.79
CA MET A 85 19.99 15.40 3.58
C MET A 85 18.80 14.49 3.89
N ILE A 86 17.74 14.59 3.07
CA ILE A 86 16.58 13.72 3.15
C ILE A 86 16.68 12.69 2.03
N VAL A 87 16.45 11.43 2.37
CA VAL A 87 16.39 10.31 1.43
C VAL A 87 15.02 9.67 1.55
N LEU A 88 14.27 9.60 0.45
CA LEU A 88 12.93 9.01 0.42
C LEU A 88 12.84 7.87 -0.61
N SER A 89 12.05 6.84 -0.28
CA SER A 89 11.60 5.83 -1.24
C SER A 89 10.10 6.00 -1.46
N LEU A 90 9.68 6.17 -2.71
CA LEU A 90 8.28 6.40 -3.07
C LEU A 90 7.71 5.21 -3.85
N SER A 91 6.40 5.03 -3.76
CA SER A 91 5.60 4.16 -4.63
C SER A 91 4.32 4.89 -5.06
N VAL A 92 3.82 4.60 -6.26
CA VAL A 92 2.50 5.09 -6.71
C VAL A 92 1.49 3.95 -6.59
N GLU A 93 0.37 4.21 -5.91
CA GLU A 93 -0.82 3.37 -5.97
C GLU A 93 -1.61 3.74 -7.22
N ILE A 94 -1.94 2.75 -8.02
CA ILE A 94 -2.60 2.94 -9.31
C ILE A 94 -3.76 1.99 -9.53
N VAL A 95 -4.62 2.34 -10.47
CA VAL A 95 -5.65 1.43 -10.95
C VAL A 95 -5.02 0.19 -11.63
N PRO A 96 -5.64 -0.99 -11.51
CA PRO A 96 -5.14 -2.23 -12.10
C PRO A 96 -4.86 -2.12 -13.60
N GLY A 97 -3.84 -2.81 -14.08
CA GLY A 97 -3.47 -2.87 -15.50
C GLY A 97 -2.79 -1.63 -16.07
N THR A 98 -2.46 -0.62 -15.25
CA THR A 98 -1.84 0.64 -15.74
C THR A 98 -0.36 0.80 -15.40
N SER A 99 0.27 -0.20 -14.78
CA SER A 99 1.68 -0.18 -14.37
C SER A 99 2.65 0.25 -15.49
N GLN A 100 2.46 -0.22 -16.72
CA GLN A 100 3.35 0.12 -17.83
C GLN A 100 3.37 1.62 -18.12
N THR A 101 2.23 2.31 -17.99
CA THR A 101 2.15 3.76 -18.22
C THR A 101 2.94 4.53 -17.18
N ILE A 102 3.00 4.03 -15.94
CA ILE A 102 3.83 4.63 -14.89
C ILE A 102 5.30 4.51 -15.23
N TYR A 103 5.77 3.36 -15.69
CA TYR A 103 7.16 3.18 -16.12
C TYR A 103 7.53 4.08 -17.30
N ASP A 104 6.65 4.18 -18.31
CA ASP A 104 6.90 5.03 -19.49
C ASP A 104 6.94 6.53 -19.13
N ARG A 105 6.20 6.94 -18.09
CA ARG A 105 6.16 8.32 -17.59
C ARG A 105 7.05 8.54 -16.37
N GLU A 106 7.79 7.53 -15.92
CA GLU A 106 8.61 7.58 -14.71
C GLU A 106 9.55 8.79 -14.70
N PRO A 107 10.26 9.14 -15.80
CA PRO A 107 11.14 10.31 -15.79
C PRO A 107 10.41 11.62 -15.48
N LYS A 108 9.18 11.81 -15.98
CA LYS A 108 8.37 13.01 -15.71
C LYS A 108 7.80 13.02 -14.30
N LEU A 109 7.35 11.86 -13.80
CA LEU A 109 6.91 11.74 -12.42
C LEU A 109 8.04 12.06 -11.45
N ARG A 110 9.24 11.55 -11.72
CA ARG A 110 10.42 11.82 -10.88
C ARG A 110 10.77 13.30 -10.84
N ASP A 111 10.82 13.96 -11.99
CA ASP A 111 11.07 15.41 -12.09
C ASP A 111 10.06 16.21 -11.26
N ALA A 112 8.77 15.92 -11.45
CA ALA A 112 7.71 16.64 -10.75
C ALA A 112 7.68 16.35 -9.23
N PHE A 113 8.00 15.12 -8.82
CA PHE A 113 8.13 14.79 -7.40
C PHE A 113 9.34 15.46 -6.75
N LEU A 114 10.49 15.53 -7.43
CA LEU A 114 11.65 16.26 -6.93
C LEU A 114 11.31 17.73 -6.69
N GLN A 115 10.60 18.38 -7.61
CA GLN A 115 10.13 19.74 -7.42
C GLN A 115 9.28 19.90 -6.14
N VAL A 116 8.27 19.04 -5.96
CA VAL A 116 7.42 19.05 -4.75
C VAL A 116 8.25 18.87 -3.48
N LEU A 117 9.22 17.95 -3.51
CA LEU A 117 10.07 17.69 -2.35
C LEU A 117 11.00 18.87 -2.04
N PHE A 118 11.58 19.52 -3.05
CA PHE A 118 12.37 20.74 -2.85
C PHE A 118 11.53 21.87 -2.28
N ASP A 119 10.32 22.08 -2.81
CA ASP A 119 9.40 23.10 -2.29
C ASP A 119 9.03 22.81 -0.83
N HIS A 120 8.77 21.55 -0.49
CA HIS A 120 8.49 21.11 0.88
C HIS A 120 9.68 21.35 1.81
N ALA A 121 10.90 21.06 1.36
CA ALA A 121 12.13 21.33 2.10
C ALA A 121 12.33 22.84 2.35
N ASN A 122 12.11 23.67 1.32
CA ASN A 122 12.25 25.13 1.41
C ASN A 122 11.22 25.78 2.31
N MET A 123 10.04 25.16 2.48
CA MET A 123 9.03 25.59 3.46
C MET A 123 9.30 25.08 4.89
N GLY A 124 10.42 24.40 5.12
CA GLY A 124 10.77 23.83 6.42
C GLY A 124 10.00 22.56 6.78
N GLY A 125 9.34 21.91 5.82
CA GLY A 125 8.52 20.71 6.08
C GLY A 125 9.31 19.50 6.60
N PHE A 126 10.63 19.48 6.36
CA PHE A 126 11.56 18.48 6.90
C PHE A 126 12.36 18.94 8.13
N GLU A 127 12.08 20.12 8.67
CA GLU A 127 12.71 20.60 9.90
C GLU A 127 12.04 20.01 11.15
N GLY A 128 12.79 19.95 12.26
CA GLY A 128 12.27 19.47 13.55
C GLY A 128 11.70 18.04 13.48
N ALA A 129 10.47 17.85 14.00
CA ALA A 129 9.75 16.58 13.98
C ALA A 129 9.18 16.29 12.58
N PHE A 130 10.07 16.04 11.62
CA PHE A 130 9.74 15.85 10.20
C PHE A 130 8.82 14.66 9.91
N THR A 131 8.70 13.71 10.85
CA THR A 131 7.78 12.57 10.78
C THR A 131 6.41 12.84 11.40
N ASN A 132 6.13 14.09 11.82
CA ASN A 132 4.81 14.46 12.30
C ASN A 132 3.75 14.19 11.21
N ALA A 133 2.67 13.51 11.60
CA ALA A 133 1.60 13.10 10.70
C ALA A 133 1.07 14.26 9.84
N GLY A 134 0.89 15.45 10.42
CA GLY A 134 0.39 16.62 9.68
C GLY A 134 1.30 17.05 8.52
N ASN A 135 2.62 17.08 8.74
CA ASN A 135 3.59 17.46 7.70
C ASN A 135 3.63 16.40 6.58
N MET A 136 3.57 15.12 6.96
CA MET A 136 3.57 14.01 6.01
C MET A 136 2.29 13.94 5.18
N ASP A 137 1.14 14.31 5.74
CA ASP A 137 -0.14 14.35 5.00
C ASP A 137 -0.13 15.44 3.93
N VAL A 138 0.41 16.62 4.24
CA VAL A 138 0.59 17.71 3.27
C VAL A 138 1.51 17.28 2.13
N LEU A 139 2.62 16.61 2.45
CA LEU A 139 3.56 16.10 1.45
C LEU A 139 2.90 15.03 0.56
N ARG A 140 2.25 14.01 1.14
CA ARG A 140 1.56 12.96 0.37
C ARG A 140 0.49 13.54 -0.54
N LYS A 141 -0.28 14.51 -0.06
CA LYS A 141 -1.30 15.18 -0.87
C LYS A 141 -0.67 15.90 -2.07
N SER A 142 0.38 16.67 -1.82
CA SER A 142 1.08 17.42 -2.88
C SER A 142 1.70 16.49 -3.94
N LEU A 143 2.31 15.38 -3.51
CA LEU A 143 2.84 14.35 -4.41
C LEU A 143 1.71 13.69 -5.21
N THR A 144 0.59 13.37 -4.58
CA THR A 144 -0.57 12.76 -5.25
C THR A 144 -1.19 13.69 -6.29
N ASP A 145 -1.35 14.97 -5.96
CA ASP A 145 -1.88 15.97 -6.88
C ASP A 145 -1.01 16.10 -8.13
N VAL A 146 0.31 16.11 -7.95
CA VAL A 146 1.26 16.16 -9.07
C VAL A 146 1.29 14.85 -9.86
N ALA A 147 1.20 13.70 -9.20
CA ALA A 147 1.09 12.41 -9.91
C ALA A 147 -0.13 12.41 -10.85
N ARG A 148 -1.29 12.85 -10.35
CA ARG A 148 -2.52 12.97 -11.14
C ARG A 148 -2.41 13.98 -12.28
N ARG A 149 -1.66 15.07 -12.12
CA ARG A 149 -1.40 15.99 -13.24
C ARG A 149 -0.54 15.36 -14.34
N VAL A 150 0.38 14.45 -13.99
CA VAL A 150 1.31 13.83 -14.95
C VAL A 150 0.71 12.62 -15.65
N VAL A 151 0.02 11.75 -14.91
CA VAL A 151 -0.52 10.48 -15.45
C VAL A 151 -2.05 10.38 -15.44
N GLY A 152 -2.75 11.36 -14.88
CA GLY A 152 -4.23 11.37 -14.81
C GLY A 152 -4.78 10.58 -13.63
N ASP A 153 -6.05 10.22 -13.73
CA ASP A 153 -6.82 9.55 -12.67
C ASP A 153 -6.37 8.12 -12.37
N MET A 154 -5.45 7.57 -13.17
CA MET A 154 -4.83 6.27 -12.89
C MET A 154 -3.95 6.31 -11.63
N ALA A 155 -3.44 7.48 -11.23
CA ALA A 155 -2.72 7.64 -9.96
C ALA A 155 -3.71 7.88 -8.82
N LEU A 156 -3.90 6.85 -7.99
CA LEU A 156 -4.81 6.89 -6.84
C LEU A 156 -4.16 7.66 -5.68
N SER A 157 -2.93 7.28 -5.32
CA SER A 157 -2.18 7.90 -4.23
C SER A 157 -0.67 7.75 -4.42
N VAL A 158 0.12 8.54 -3.68
CA VAL A 158 1.57 8.34 -3.55
C VAL A 158 1.91 7.93 -2.12
N LEU A 159 2.63 6.82 -2.01
CA LEU A 159 3.11 6.27 -0.75
C LEU A 159 4.57 6.67 -0.53
N ILE A 160 4.85 7.14 0.68
CA ILE A 160 6.22 7.27 1.18
C ILE A 160 6.53 5.97 1.92
N THR A 161 7.32 5.11 1.30
CA THR A 161 7.65 3.77 1.81
C THR A 161 8.85 3.77 2.76
N ASP A 162 9.74 4.75 2.61
CA ASP A 162 10.88 4.96 3.49
C ASP A 162 11.24 6.45 3.51
N ILE A 163 11.72 6.93 4.65
CA ILE A 163 12.24 8.28 4.84
C ILE A 163 13.37 8.25 5.86
N ALA A 164 14.54 8.76 5.45
CA ALA A 164 15.69 8.96 6.31
C ALA A 164 16.15 10.41 6.25
N ARG A 165 16.67 10.90 7.38
CA ARG A 165 17.30 12.21 7.50
C ARG A 165 18.71 12.04 8.04
N GLN A 166 19.66 12.69 7.39
CA GLN A 166 21.05 12.76 7.82
C GLN A 166 21.43 14.22 8.02
N ASP A 167 21.70 14.62 9.26
CA ASP A 167 22.22 15.95 9.58
C ASP A 167 23.72 16.04 9.23
N VAL A 168 24.17 17.26 8.89
CA VAL A 168 25.56 17.56 8.49
C VAL A 168 26.29 18.32 9.59
#